data_AF-A0A350D3Z4-F1
#
_entry.id   AF-A0A350D3Z4-F1
#
_cell.length_a   1.000
_cell.length_b   1.000
_cell.length_c   1.000
_cell.angle_alpha   90.00
_cell.angle_beta   90.00
_cell.angle_gamma   90.00
#
_symmetry.space_group_name_H-M   'P 1'
#
loop_
_entity.id
_entity.type
_entity.pdbx_description
1 polymer ?
#
loop_
_entity_poly.entity_id
_entity_poly.type
_entity_poly.pdbx_seq_one_letter_code
_entity_poly.pdbx_strand_id
1 'polypeptide(L)'
;MAADIEAGQTSVLIIPWSGSDSKLRAGRTILFAGQGRIELVRITGVLNDRLIVSPAFSSSFRAAESAAYLLETVELYLDSKQSILRRRVNGTSGQPLLEEVSSFEPAYDQPGNLVSIRLGTGPRKEKSHELLFYPKNTAGT
;
A
#
# COMPACT_ATOMS: atom_id res chain seq x y z
N MET A 1 0.57 12.33 16.23
CA MET A 1 0.16 11.12 16.99
C MET A 1 -0.33 11.56 18.36
N ALA A 2 -1.04 10.73 19.14
CA ALA A 2 -1.52 11.14 20.47
C ALA A 2 -0.52 10.84 21.60
N ALA A 3 0.42 9.92 21.37
CA ALA A 3 1.49 9.58 22.30
C ALA A 3 2.76 9.18 21.53
N ASP A 4 3.90 9.22 22.21
CA ASP A 4 5.15 8.67 21.71
C ASP A 4 5.03 7.16 21.49
N ILE A 5 5.78 6.66 20.52
CA ILE A 5 5.93 5.24 20.23
C ILE A 5 7.35 4.85 20.62
N GLU A 6 7.49 3.75 21.35
CA GLU A 6 8.80 3.17 21.65
C GLU A 6 9.03 1.90 20.82
N ALA A 7 10.28 1.65 20.45
CA ALA A 7 10.66 0.41 19.78
C ALA A 7 10.22 -0.82 20.59
N GLY A 8 9.78 -1.86 19.89
CA GLY A 8 9.20 -3.08 20.47
C GLY A 8 7.71 -3.00 20.75
N GLN A 9 7.09 -1.82 20.71
CA GLN A 9 5.64 -1.69 20.91
C GLN A 9 4.85 -2.27 19.73
N THR A 10 3.69 -2.86 20.02
CA THR A 10 2.72 -3.36 19.04
C THR A 10 1.42 -2.58 19.07
N SER A 11 1.41 -1.41 19.73
CA SER A 11 0.23 -0.56 19.78
C SER A 11 0.59 0.92 19.77
N VAL A 12 -0.26 1.73 19.18
CA VAL A 12 -0.08 3.18 19.04
C VAL A 12 -1.39 3.90 19.32
N LEU A 13 -1.32 5.00 20.05
CA LEU A 13 -2.45 5.91 20.25
C LEU A 13 -2.43 6.99 19.17
N ILE A 14 -3.52 7.09 18.42
CA ILE A 14 -3.67 8.07 17.34
C ILE A 14 -4.65 9.17 17.74
N ILE A 15 -4.56 10.32 17.08
CA ILE A 15 -5.58 11.36 17.15
C ILE A 15 -6.53 11.08 15.97
N PRO A 16 -7.80 10.74 16.23
CA PRO A 16 -8.79 10.57 15.16
C PRO A 16 -8.90 11.84 14.32
N TRP A 17 -9.14 11.67 13.03
CA TRP A 17 -9.45 12.78 12.12
C TRP A 17 -10.84 12.60 11.52
N SER A 18 -11.40 13.68 10.96
CA SER A 18 -12.73 13.64 10.35
C SER A 18 -12.80 12.58 9.25
N GLY A 19 -13.73 11.64 9.38
CA GLY A 19 -13.91 10.50 8.47
C GLY A 19 -12.92 9.35 8.66
N SER A 20 -12.21 9.28 9.79
CA SER A 20 -11.27 8.20 10.11
C SER A 20 -11.95 6.90 10.57
N ASP A 21 -13.12 6.98 11.20
CA ASP A 21 -13.83 5.85 11.83
C ASP A 21 -14.06 4.67 10.87
N SER A 22 -14.50 4.95 9.64
CA SER A 22 -14.74 3.89 8.65
C SER A 22 -13.46 3.38 7.98
N LYS A 23 -12.35 4.12 8.12
CA LYS A 23 -11.07 3.86 7.44
C LYS A 23 -10.08 3.11 8.32
N LEU A 24 -10.07 3.37 9.62
CA LEU A 24 -9.21 2.72 10.60
C LEU A 24 -9.78 1.36 10.98
N ARG A 25 -9.26 0.31 10.36
CA ARG A 25 -9.70 -1.06 10.60
C ARG A 25 -8.56 -2.04 10.39
N ALA A 26 -8.72 -3.25 10.92
CA ALA A 26 -7.78 -4.33 10.70
C ALA A 26 -7.55 -4.58 9.20
N GLY A 27 -6.33 -4.96 8.85
CA GLY A 27 -5.88 -5.24 7.49
C GLY A 27 -5.33 -4.04 6.72
N ARG A 28 -5.50 -2.81 7.23
CA ARG A 28 -4.96 -1.59 6.64
C ARG A 28 -3.47 -1.40 6.98
N THR A 29 -2.76 -0.65 6.15
CA THR A 29 -1.36 -0.29 6.37
C THR A 29 -1.24 1.18 6.77
N ILE A 30 -0.38 1.48 7.74
CA ILE A 30 -0.02 2.84 8.14
C ILE A 30 1.49 3.01 8.01
N LEU A 31 1.90 4.16 7.47
CA LEU A 31 3.27 4.65 7.49
C LEU A 31 3.45 5.59 8.67
N PHE A 32 4.46 5.36 9.50
CA PHE A 32 4.97 6.30 10.47
C PHE A 32 6.25 6.92 9.93
N ALA A 33 6.38 8.25 10.02
CA ALA A 33 7.53 8.98 9.54
C ALA A 33 7.92 10.09 10.53
N GLY A 34 9.19 10.14 10.93
CA GLY A 34 9.70 11.15 11.86
C GLY A 34 11.19 10.96 12.10
N GLN A 35 11.91 12.05 12.37
CA GLN A 35 13.34 12.04 12.69
C GLN A 35 14.22 11.26 11.68
N GLY A 36 13.90 11.36 10.39
CA GLY A 36 14.63 10.65 9.32
C GLY A 36 14.36 9.14 9.26
N ARG A 37 13.39 8.63 10.02
CA ARG A 37 12.98 7.22 10.03
C ARG A 37 11.60 7.08 9.42
N ILE A 38 11.39 5.95 8.76
CA ILE A 38 10.09 5.54 8.25
C ILE A 38 9.81 4.11 8.68
N GLU A 39 8.57 3.81 9.03
CA GLU A 39 8.16 2.46 9.36
C GLU A 39 6.75 2.17 8.84
N LEU A 40 6.61 1.02 8.16
CA LEU A 40 5.34 0.52 7.65
C LEU A 40 4.85 -0.60 8.56
N VAL A 41 3.66 -0.42 9.11
CA VAL A 41 3.00 -1.44 9.94
C VAL A 41 1.58 -1.70 9.45
N ARG A 42 1.11 -2.93 9.66
CA ARG A 42 -0.26 -3.33 9.38
C ARG A 42 -1.09 -3.27 10.64
N ILE A 43 -2.27 -2.66 10.57
CA ILE A 43 -3.27 -2.68 11.64
C ILE A 43 -3.81 -4.10 11.76
N THR A 44 -3.66 -4.71 12.92
CA THR A 44 -4.23 -6.03 13.26
C THR A 44 -5.50 -5.91 14.09
N GLY A 45 -5.70 -4.78 14.78
CA GLY A 45 -6.91 -4.49 15.54
C GLY A 45 -7.05 -3.00 15.87
N VAL A 46 -8.25 -2.60 16.25
CA VAL A 46 -8.57 -1.23 16.68
C VAL A 46 -9.40 -1.32 17.95
N LEU A 47 -8.95 -0.62 19.00
CA LEU A 47 -9.65 -0.51 20.27
C LEU A 47 -9.74 0.98 20.64
N ASN A 48 -10.91 1.58 20.41
CA ASN A 48 -11.10 3.03 20.47
C ASN A 48 -10.03 3.72 19.60
N ASP A 49 -9.26 4.65 20.17
CA ASP A 49 -8.21 5.40 19.48
C ASP A 49 -6.85 4.69 19.48
N ARG A 50 -6.79 3.43 19.95
CA ARG A 50 -5.58 2.62 19.96
C ARG A 50 -5.60 1.63 18.80
N LEU A 51 -4.56 1.69 17.98
CA LEU A 51 -4.31 0.70 16.95
C LEU A 51 -3.39 -0.37 17.49
N ILE A 52 -3.72 -1.63 17.23
CA ILE A 52 -2.83 -2.78 17.42
C ILE A 52 -2.21 -3.05 16.05
N VAL A 53 -0.89 -3.24 16.01
CA VAL A 53 -0.13 -3.31 14.76
C VAL A 53 0.83 -4.50 14.72
N SER A 54 1.20 -4.88 13.51
CA SER A 54 2.23 -5.88 13.23
C SER A 54 3.02 -5.50 11.97
N PRO A 55 4.36 -5.65 11.94
CA PRO A 55 5.22 -6.07 13.06
C PRO A 55 5.23 -5.04 14.21
N ALA A 56 5.87 -5.39 15.32
CA ALA A 56 6.22 -4.40 16.35
C ALA A 56 7.14 -3.33 15.77
N PHE A 57 7.04 -2.10 16.28
CA PHE A 57 7.88 -1.00 15.82
C PHE A 57 9.35 -1.31 16.06
N SER A 58 10.17 -1.21 15.03
CA SER A 58 11.63 -1.31 15.10
C SER A 58 12.27 0.00 15.59
N SER A 59 11.55 1.12 15.46
CA SER A 59 12.02 2.45 15.84
C SER A 59 11.07 3.13 16.82
N SER A 60 11.62 4.00 17.68
CA SER A 60 10.83 4.95 18.47
C SER A 60 10.48 6.18 17.63
N PHE A 61 9.30 6.76 17.88
CA PHE A 61 8.78 7.97 17.23
C PHE A 61 8.23 8.96 18.26
N ARG A 62 8.68 10.21 18.23
CA ARG A 62 8.15 11.28 19.08
C ARG A 62 6.86 11.86 18.50
N ALA A 63 5.81 11.96 19.31
CA ALA A 63 4.47 12.39 18.92
C ALA A 63 4.44 13.77 18.25
N ALA A 64 5.24 14.70 18.78
CA ALA A 64 5.34 16.07 18.30
C ALA A 64 6.13 16.22 16.99
N GLU A 65 6.97 15.24 16.64
CA GLU A 65 7.93 15.33 15.55
C GLU A 65 7.69 14.27 14.46
N SER A 66 6.63 13.48 14.59
CA SER A 66 6.33 12.39 13.67
C SER A 66 4.89 12.44 13.18
N ALA A 67 4.72 12.02 11.94
CA ALA A 67 3.43 11.90 11.26
C ALA A 67 3.07 10.43 11.05
N ALA A 68 1.76 10.18 10.98
CA ALA A 68 1.20 8.87 10.63
C ALA A 68 0.29 9.05 9.41
N TYR A 69 0.49 8.21 8.39
CA TYR A 69 -0.27 8.24 7.15
C TYR A 69 -0.97 6.90 6.96
N LEU A 70 -2.30 6.92 6.98
CA LEU A 70 -3.08 5.76 6.60
C LEU A 70 -2.97 5.57 5.09
N LEU A 71 -2.39 4.44 4.67
CA LEU A 71 -2.15 4.17 3.26
C LEU A 71 -3.36 3.47 2.63
N GLU A 72 -3.51 3.73 1.33
CA GLU A 72 -4.30 2.90 0.45
C GLU A 72 -3.37 1.98 -0.35
N THR A 73 -3.55 0.68 -0.22
CA THR A 73 -2.83 -0.30 -1.02
C THR A 73 -3.67 -0.65 -2.24
N VAL A 74 -3.14 -0.39 -3.44
CA VAL A 74 -3.75 -0.79 -4.71
C VAL A 74 -2.87 -1.88 -5.33
N GLU A 75 -3.50 -3.01 -5.65
CA GLU A 75 -2.85 -4.15 -6.30
C GLU A 75 -3.54 -4.41 -7.64
N LEU A 76 -2.74 -4.56 -8.69
CA LEU A 76 -3.18 -4.95 -10.03
C LEU A 76 -2.63 -6.34 -10.33
N TYR A 77 -3.48 -7.27 -10.73
CA TYR A 77 -3.06 -8.64 -11.00
C TYR A 77 -3.93 -9.30 -12.07
N LEU A 78 -3.34 -10.20 -12.84
CA LEU A 78 -4.05 -10.99 -13.84
C LEU A 78 -4.68 -12.22 -13.19
N ASP A 79 -6.00 -12.31 -13.28
CA ASP A 79 -6.74 -13.55 -13.04
C ASP A 79 -6.68 -14.41 -14.31
N SER A 80 -5.65 -15.25 -14.40
CA SER A 80 -5.37 -16.06 -15.59
C SER A 80 -6.44 -17.09 -15.90
N LYS A 81 -7.23 -17.52 -14.91
CA LYS A 81 -8.34 -18.45 -15.12
C LYS A 81 -9.50 -17.80 -15.87
N GLN A 82 -9.67 -16.50 -15.68
CA GLN A 82 -10.77 -15.75 -16.27
C GLN A 82 -10.30 -14.80 -17.39
N SER A 83 -8.98 -14.68 -17.60
CA SER A 83 -8.37 -13.70 -18.50
C SER A 83 -8.80 -12.27 -18.18
N ILE A 84 -8.86 -11.92 -16.88
CA ILE A 84 -9.29 -10.61 -16.40
C ILE A 84 -8.15 -9.96 -15.61
N LEU A 85 -7.76 -8.74 -16.00
CA LEU A 85 -6.95 -7.88 -15.13
C LEU A 85 -7.86 -7.32 -14.03
N ARG A 86 -7.46 -7.53 -12.77
CA ARG A 86 -8.22 -7.11 -11.60
C ARG A 86 -7.50 -6.03 -10.81
N ARG A 87 -8.28 -5.16 -10.16
CA ARG A 87 -7.82 -4.20 -9.15
C ARG A 87 -8.34 -4.57 -7.78
N ARG A 88 -7.43 -4.75 -6.83
CA ARG A 88 -7.75 -4.90 -5.41
C ARG A 88 -7.33 -3.64 -4.67
N VAL A 89 -8.17 -3.20 -3.73
CA VAL A 89 -7.91 -2.02 -2.90
C VAL A 89 -7.99 -2.43 -1.44
N ASN A 90 -6.96 -2.17 -0.64
CA ASN A 90 -6.95 -2.42 0.81
C ASN A 90 -7.38 -3.84 1.21
N GLY A 91 -7.06 -4.85 0.40
CA GLY A 91 -7.41 -6.26 0.68
C GLY A 91 -8.84 -6.68 0.30
N THR A 92 -9.60 -5.87 -0.43
CA THR A 92 -10.94 -6.24 -0.92
C THR A 92 -10.91 -7.41 -1.92
N SER A 93 -12.09 -7.88 -2.34
CA SER A 93 -12.19 -8.65 -3.58
C SER A 93 -11.62 -7.83 -4.75
N GLY A 94 -10.90 -8.49 -5.66
CA GLY A 94 -10.41 -7.83 -6.87
C GLY A 94 -11.57 -7.51 -7.81
N GLN A 95 -11.78 -6.24 -8.10
CA GLN A 95 -12.76 -5.79 -9.09
C GLN A 95 -12.19 -6.00 -10.50
N PRO A 96 -13.00 -6.46 -11.47
CA PRO A 96 -12.56 -6.54 -12.86
C PRO A 96 -12.24 -5.14 -13.38
N LEU A 97 -11.10 -4.99 -14.06
CA LEU A 97 -10.74 -3.76 -14.76
C LEU A 97 -10.81 -3.92 -16.28
N LEU A 98 -10.31 -5.04 -16.78
CA LEU A 98 -10.19 -5.29 -18.20
C LEU A 98 -10.31 -6.80 -18.47
N GLU A 99 -11.17 -7.16 -19.41
CA GLU A 99 -11.36 -8.53 -19.87
C GLU A 99 -10.43 -8.84 -21.05
N GLU A 100 -10.34 -10.11 -21.43
CA GLU A 100 -9.52 -10.60 -22.55
C GLU A 100 -8.02 -10.25 -22.43
N VAL A 101 -7.48 -10.27 -21.21
CA VAL A 101 -6.06 -10.03 -20.96
C VAL A 101 -5.28 -11.35 -21.00
N SER A 102 -4.29 -11.44 -21.88
CA SER A 102 -3.42 -12.62 -22.06
C SER A 102 -2.18 -12.55 -21.16
N SER A 103 -1.63 -11.36 -20.94
CA SER A 103 -0.44 -11.16 -20.12
C SER A 103 -0.46 -9.80 -19.40
N PHE A 104 0.14 -9.76 -18.21
CA PHE A 104 0.35 -8.53 -17.45
C PHE A 104 1.70 -8.62 -16.73
N GLU A 105 2.66 -7.81 -17.17
CA GLU A 105 4.05 -7.86 -16.72
C GLU A 105 4.47 -6.49 -16.20
N PRO A 106 4.20 -6.17 -14.92
CA PRO A 106 4.74 -4.99 -14.27
C PRO A 106 6.18 -5.25 -13.82
N ALA A 107 7.07 -4.29 -14.06
CA ALA A 107 8.42 -4.29 -13.53
C ALA A 107 8.83 -2.90 -13.03
N TYR A 108 9.67 -2.86 -12.01
CA TYR A 108 10.26 -1.62 -11.50
C TYR A 108 11.77 -1.75 -11.45
N ASP A 109 12.45 -0.96 -12.27
CA ASP A 109 13.89 -0.74 -12.20
C ASP A 109 14.17 0.35 -11.15
N GLN A 110 14.55 -0.08 -9.95
CA GLN A 110 14.83 0.83 -8.85
C GLN A 110 16.03 1.76 -9.11
N PRO A 111 17.21 1.27 -9.58
CA PRO A 111 18.32 2.14 -9.97
C PRO A 111 17.95 3.21 -11.01
N GLY A 112 17.19 2.83 -12.04
CA GLY A 112 16.74 3.75 -13.10
C GLY A 112 15.50 4.57 -12.75
N ASN A 113 14.88 4.33 -11.59
CA ASN A 113 13.56 4.82 -11.22
C ASN A 113 12.52 4.68 -12.35
N LEU A 114 12.51 3.54 -13.05
CA LEU A 114 11.64 3.35 -14.21
C LEU A 114 10.66 2.21 -13.94
N VAL A 115 9.37 2.50 -14.05
CA VAL A 115 8.33 1.47 -14.09
C VAL A 115 8.02 1.16 -15.54
N SER A 116 7.97 -0.14 -15.87
CA SER A 116 7.44 -0.65 -17.12
C SER A 116 6.23 -1.54 -16.85
N ILE A 117 5.22 -1.43 -17.71
CA ILE A 117 4.04 -2.29 -17.68
C ILE A 117 3.79 -2.76 -19.09
N ARG A 118 3.87 -4.07 -19.31
CA ARG A 118 3.44 -4.70 -20.56
C ARG A 118 2.11 -5.40 -20.37
N LEU A 119 1.23 -5.23 -21.35
CA LEU A 119 -0.13 -5.76 -21.34
C LEU A 119 -0.43 -6.40 -22.69
N GLY A 120 -0.68 -7.71 -22.69
CA GLY A 120 -1.21 -8.45 -23.83
C GLY A 120 -2.73 -8.54 -23.76
N THR A 121 -3.41 -8.25 -24.86
CA THR A 121 -4.89 -8.31 -24.95
C THR A 121 -5.37 -9.00 -26.23
N GLY A 122 -6.56 -9.60 -26.16
CA GLY A 122 -7.29 -10.13 -27.30
C GLY A 122 -7.07 -11.62 -27.56
N PRO A 123 -8.13 -12.45 -27.70
CA PRO A 123 -8.02 -13.90 -27.83
C PRO A 123 -7.61 -14.40 -29.22
N ARG A 124 -7.54 -13.53 -30.24
CA ARG A 124 -7.30 -13.92 -31.66
C ARG A 124 -6.31 -13.06 -32.44
N LYS A 125 -6.12 -11.80 -32.03
CA LYS A 125 -5.09 -10.90 -32.54
C LYS A 125 -4.49 -10.20 -31.34
N GLU A 126 -3.43 -10.80 -30.82
CA GLU A 126 -2.73 -10.30 -29.65
C GLU A 126 -2.27 -8.86 -29.93
N LYS A 127 -2.81 -7.92 -29.16
CA LYS A 127 -2.32 -6.55 -29.11
C LYS A 127 -1.48 -6.41 -27.86
N SER A 128 -0.22 -6.06 -28.07
CA SER A 128 0.70 -5.72 -26.99
C SER A 128 0.72 -4.21 -26.79
N HIS A 129 0.61 -3.80 -25.53
CA HIS A 129 0.72 -2.41 -25.09
C HIS A 129 1.84 -2.31 -24.06
N GLU A 130 2.63 -1.24 -24.13
CA GLU A 130 3.68 -0.94 -23.16
C GLU A 130 3.50 0.48 -22.64
N LEU A 131 3.58 0.62 -21.31
CA LEU A 131 3.62 1.91 -20.63
C LEU A 131 4.93 2.01 -19.85
N LEU A 132 5.62 3.14 -20.01
CA LEU A 132 6.84 3.49 -19.29
C LEU A 132 6.62 4.80 -18.55
N PHE A 133 6.96 4.85 -17.26
CA PHE A 133 6.91 6.10 -16.50
C PHE A 133 7.88 6.12 -15.32
N TYR A 134 8.27 7.32 -14.91
CA TYR A 134 9.11 7.55 -13.74
C TYR A 134 8.22 7.90 -12.53
N PRO A 135 8.19 7.07 -11.48
CA PRO A 135 7.53 7.41 -10.23
C PRO A 135 8.05 8.74 -9.65
N LYS A 136 7.13 9.60 -9.22
CA LYS A 136 7.45 10.90 -8.60
C LYS A 136 7.90 10.78 -7.15
N ASN A 137 7.46 9.72 -6.47
CA ASN A 137 7.77 9.45 -5.07
C ASN A 137 8.57 8.15 -5.02
N THR A 138 9.89 8.26 -5.17
CA THR A 138 10.79 7.14 -4.92
C THR A 138 10.94 6.94 -3.42
N ALA A 139 11.16 5.69 -2.99
CA ALA A 139 11.77 5.46 -1.70
C ALA A 139 13.15 6.14 -1.77
N GLY A 140 13.29 7.31 -1.13
CA GLY A 140 14.60 7.94 -0.97
C GLY A 140 15.53 6.93 -0.31
N THR A 141 16.70 6.73 -0.90
CA THR A 141 17.83 6.05 -0.26
C THR A 141 18.24 6.79 1.01
#